data_AF-A0AA97DBI0-F1
#
_entry.id   AF-A0AA97DBI0-F1
#
_cell.length_a   1.000
_cell.length_b   1.000
_cell.length_c   1.000
_cell.angle_alpha   90.00
_cell.angle_beta   90.00
_cell.angle_gamma   90.00
#
_symmetry.space_group_name_H-M   'P 1'
#
loop_
_entity.id
_entity.type
_entity.pdbx_description
1 polymer ?
#
loop_
_entity_poly.entity_id
_entity_poly.type
_entity_poly.pdbx_seq_one_letter_code
_entity_poly.pdbx_strand_id
1 'polypeptide(L)'
;MEQESDFNLREVKRLTNFITNLISNISTSNKNELENGIRETDDFIRKEWDLSLKEIVTFSEFNFMNKLKELNEIHIEKLAELLSEIIKKMNTPEIAKKYNQIELAKKGVLLINSLNDKSKTYSIKRMELKHILQKYIES
;
A
#
# COMPACT_ATOMS: atom_id res chain seq x y z
N MET A 1 -6.38 6.72 -30.39
CA MET A 1 -5.81 5.45 -29.89
C MET A 1 -4.40 5.64 -29.35
N GLU A 2 -3.42 6.15 -30.10
CA GLU A 2 -2.05 6.39 -29.58
C GLU A 2 -1.98 7.43 -28.45
N GLN A 3 -2.67 8.57 -28.61
CA GLN A 3 -2.66 9.64 -27.60
C GLN A 3 -3.28 9.24 -26.24
N GLU A 4 -4.32 8.41 -26.27
CA GLU A 4 -5.01 7.92 -25.08
C GLU A 4 -4.17 6.85 -24.35
N SER A 5 -3.52 5.96 -25.11
CA SER A 5 -2.53 5.02 -24.58
C SER A 5 -1.36 5.76 -23.90
N ASP A 6 -0.82 6.79 -24.54
CA ASP A 6 0.26 7.61 -23.99
C ASP A 6 -0.16 8.40 -22.76
N PHE A 7 -1.40 8.88 -22.72
CA PHE A 7 -1.96 9.52 -21.52
C PHE A 7 -2.04 8.52 -20.36
N ASN A 8 -2.61 7.35 -20.59
CA ASN A 8 -2.75 6.31 -19.56
C ASN A 8 -1.38 5.85 -19.03
N LEU A 9 -0.39 5.65 -19.90
CA LEU A 9 0.97 5.31 -19.49
C LEU A 9 1.62 6.40 -18.62
N ARG A 10 1.39 7.68 -18.96
CA ARG A 10 1.88 8.82 -18.16
C ARG A 10 1.23 8.87 -16.79
N GLU A 11 -0.08 8.65 -16.70
CA GLU A 11 -0.77 8.62 -15.41
C GLU A 11 -0.33 7.44 -14.54
N VAL A 12 -0.14 6.25 -15.13
CA VAL A 12 0.40 5.10 -14.41
C VAL A 12 1.79 5.42 -13.84
N LYS A 13 2.66 6.07 -14.63
CA LYS A 13 4.00 6.47 -14.20
C LYS A 13 3.97 7.56 -13.12
N ARG A 14 3.10 8.57 -13.27
CA ARG A 14 2.93 9.66 -12.29
C ARG A 14 2.56 9.09 -10.93
N LEU A 15 1.52 8.25 -10.87
CA LEU A 15 1.06 7.62 -9.63
C LEU A 15 2.11 6.69 -9.03
N THR A 16 2.78 5.88 -9.85
CA THR A 16 3.85 4.99 -9.39
C THR A 16 5.00 5.77 -8.74
N ASN A 17 5.42 6.87 -9.36
CA ASN A 17 6.46 7.74 -8.81
C ASN A 17 6.02 8.37 -7.50
N PHE A 18 4.76 8.83 -7.42
CA PHE A 18 4.25 9.44 -6.20
C PHE A 18 4.24 8.45 -5.03
N ILE A 19 3.73 7.23 -5.24
CA ILE A 19 3.74 6.18 -4.21
C ILE A 19 5.17 5.81 -3.82
N THR A 20 6.09 5.75 -4.78
CA THR A 20 7.51 5.48 -4.52
C THR A 20 8.15 6.58 -3.65
N ASN A 21 7.78 7.83 -3.86
CA ASN A 21 8.23 8.94 -3.01
C ASN A 21 7.66 8.82 -1.59
N LEU A 22 6.39 8.46 -1.44
CA LEU A 22 5.79 8.22 -0.12
C LEU A 22 6.49 7.07 0.63
N ILE A 23 6.77 5.96 -0.06
CA ILE A 23 7.56 4.84 0.47
C ILE A 23 8.93 5.34 0.97
N SER A 24 9.63 6.12 0.13
CA SER A 24 10.93 6.70 0.49
C SER A 24 10.83 7.60 1.72
N ASN A 25 9.84 8.49 1.75
CA ASN A 25 9.61 9.41 2.87
C ASN A 25 9.35 8.64 4.17
N ILE A 26 8.46 7.65 4.16
CA ILE A 26 8.19 6.82 5.34
C ILE A 26 9.45 6.06 5.78
N SER A 27 10.19 5.48 4.85
CA SER A 27 11.38 4.69 5.15
C SER A 27 12.50 5.52 5.79
N THR A 28 12.68 6.78 5.35
CA THR A 28 13.74 7.69 5.83
C THR A 28 13.30 8.57 7.00
N SER A 29 11.99 8.71 7.25
CA SER A 29 11.45 9.51 8.36
C SER A 29 11.96 9.03 9.72
N ASN A 30 12.34 9.99 10.55
CA ASN A 30 12.59 9.78 11.98
C ASN A 30 11.27 9.83 12.79
N LYS A 31 11.34 9.59 14.10
CA LYS A 31 10.15 9.53 14.97
C LYS A 31 9.28 10.80 14.91
N ASN A 32 9.91 11.98 14.80
CA ASN A 32 9.21 13.26 14.82
C ASN A 32 8.52 13.58 13.48
N GLU A 33 9.05 13.05 12.38
CA GLU A 33 8.54 13.27 11.02
C GLU A 33 7.51 12.22 10.60
N LEU A 34 7.58 11.03 11.20
CA LEU A 34 6.81 9.87 10.78
C LEU A 34 5.30 10.09 10.85
N GLU A 35 4.79 10.81 11.86
CA GLU A 35 3.36 11.11 11.93
C GLU A 35 2.89 11.99 10.76
N ASN A 36 3.70 12.99 10.38
CA ASN A 36 3.41 13.80 9.20
C ASN A 36 3.50 12.97 7.92
N GLY A 37 4.51 12.11 7.78
CA GLY A 37 4.65 11.23 6.62
C GLY A 37 3.46 10.27 6.46
N ILE A 38 2.95 9.72 7.57
CA ILE A 38 1.75 8.86 7.55
C ILE A 38 0.50 9.69 7.20
N ARG A 39 0.37 10.92 7.71
CA ARG A 39 -0.74 11.80 7.35
C ARG A 39 -0.74 12.17 5.87
N GLU A 40 0.41 12.56 5.33
CA GLU A 40 0.58 12.84 3.89
C GLU A 40 0.24 11.62 3.03
N THR A 41 0.61 10.44 3.53
CA THR A 41 0.24 9.18 2.89
C THR A 41 -1.27 8.94 2.90
N ASP A 42 -1.95 9.14 4.04
CA ASP A 42 -3.41 9.00 4.14
C ASP A 42 -4.13 10.00 3.22
N ASP A 43 -3.67 11.25 3.18
CA ASP A 43 -4.23 12.30 2.33
C ASP A 43 -4.08 11.96 0.84
N PHE A 44 -2.94 11.38 0.44
CA PHE A 44 -2.74 10.93 -0.93
C PHE A 44 -3.67 9.77 -1.31
N ILE A 45 -3.74 8.72 -0.48
CA ILE A 45 -4.63 7.57 -0.71
C ILE A 45 -6.08 8.06 -0.82
N ARG A 46 -6.48 9.01 0.03
CA ARG A 46 -7.82 9.59 0.02
C ARG A 46 -8.09 10.35 -1.26
N LYS A 47 -7.14 11.17 -1.71
CA LYS A 47 -7.29 11.97 -2.93
C LYS A 47 -7.33 11.13 -4.20
N GLU A 48 -6.43 10.18 -4.35
CA GLU A 48 -6.31 9.44 -5.62
C GLU A 48 -7.22 8.21 -5.68
N TRP A 49 -7.55 7.59 -4.54
CA TRP A 49 -8.30 6.32 -4.50
C TRP A 49 -9.58 6.38 -3.66
N ASP A 50 -9.94 7.54 -3.12
CA ASP A 50 -11.15 7.73 -2.30
C ASP A 50 -11.22 6.70 -1.16
N LEU A 51 -10.09 6.56 -0.47
CA LEU A 51 -9.84 5.56 0.57
C LEU A 51 -8.86 6.12 1.61
N SER A 52 -8.96 5.69 2.87
CA SER A 52 -8.00 6.02 3.93
C SER A 52 -7.39 4.76 4.55
N LEU A 53 -6.25 4.89 5.23
CA LEU A 53 -5.62 3.83 6.03
C LEU A 53 -6.60 3.25 7.06
N LYS A 54 -7.46 4.08 7.65
CA LYS A 54 -8.53 3.64 8.54
C LYS A 54 -9.54 2.77 7.81
N GLU A 55 -9.97 3.19 6.62
CA GLU A 55 -10.92 2.43 5.80
C GLU A 55 -10.33 1.11 5.31
N ILE A 56 -9.04 1.10 4.91
CA ILE A 56 -8.29 -0.12 4.53
C ILE A 56 -8.45 -1.18 5.62
N VAL A 57 -8.24 -0.81 6.88
CA VAL A 57 -8.36 -1.71 8.03
C VAL A 57 -9.80 -2.18 8.26
N THR A 58 -10.78 -1.30 8.08
CA THR A 58 -12.17 -1.61 8.45
C THR A 58 -12.98 -2.29 7.35
N PHE A 59 -12.58 -2.17 6.09
CA PHE A 59 -13.32 -2.77 4.98
C PHE A 59 -13.27 -4.29 5.06
N SER A 60 -14.36 -4.94 4.66
CA SER A 60 -14.32 -6.37 4.34
C SER A 60 -13.34 -6.60 3.19
N GLU A 61 -12.82 -7.83 3.07
CA GLU A 61 -11.91 -8.19 1.97
C GLU A 61 -12.55 -7.93 0.61
N PHE A 62 -13.82 -8.30 0.44
CA PHE A 62 -14.59 -8.06 -0.77
C PHE A 62 -14.70 -6.56 -1.10
N ASN A 63 -15.10 -5.72 -0.14
CA ASN A 63 -15.27 -4.29 -0.38
C ASN A 63 -13.92 -3.61 -0.70
N PHE A 64 -12.86 -4.02 -0.01
CA PHE A 64 -11.52 -3.50 -0.24
C PHE A 64 -11.02 -3.85 -1.65
N MET A 65 -11.13 -5.12 -2.06
CA MET A 65 -10.72 -5.54 -3.40
C MET A 65 -11.58 -4.91 -4.51
N ASN A 66 -12.88 -4.73 -4.26
CA ASN A 66 -13.77 -4.07 -5.21
C ASN A 66 -13.42 -2.58 -5.40
N LYS A 67 -12.97 -1.89 -4.35
CA LYS A 67 -12.50 -0.49 -4.44
C LYS A 67 -11.25 -0.36 -5.30
N LEU A 68 -10.39 -1.39 -5.32
CA LEU A 68 -9.11 -1.38 -6.04
C LEU A 68 -9.15 -2.06 -7.42
N LYS A 69 -10.32 -2.53 -7.87
CA LYS A 69 -10.44 -3.38 -9.07
C LYS A 69 -9.97 -2.71 -10.37
N GLU A 70 -10.10 -1.38 -10.44
CA GLU A 70 -9.74 -0.58 -11.62
C GLU A 70 -8.27 -0.09 -11.56
N LEU A 71 -7.55 -0.37 -10.46
CA LEU A 71 -6.16 0.03 -10.34
C LEU A 71 -5.25 -0.89 -11.15
N ASN A 72 -4.20 -0.31 -11.72
CA ASN A 72 -3.17 -1.08 -12.39
C ASN A 72 -2.42 -1.97 -11.37
N GLU A 73 -2.01 -3.17 -11.80
CA GLU A 73 -1.24 -4.10 -10.96
C GLU A 73 -0.03 -3.44 -10.29
N ILE A 74 0.66 -2.53 -10.99
CA ILE A 74 1.82 -1.84 -10.42
C ILE A 74 1.45 -0.93 -9.24
N HIS A 75 0.26 -0.30 -9.29
CA HIS A 75 -0.22 0.54 -8.20
C HIS A 75 -0.64 -0.30 -7.00
N ILE A 76 -1.26 -1.46 -7.23
CA ILE A 76 -1.61 -2.42 -6.18
C ILE A 76 -0.33 -2.95 -5.51
N GLU A 77 0.70 -3.27 -6.29
CA GLU A 77 1.98 -3.74 -5.76
C GLU A 77 2.67 -2.64 -4.94
N LYS A 78 2.65 -1.41 -5.43
CA LYS A 78 3.20 -0.26 -4.72
C LYS A 78 2.43 0.08 -3.45
N LEU A 79 1.11 -0.11 -3.43
CA LEU A 79 0.31 0.02 -2.22
C LEU A 79 0.71 -1.05 -1.19
N ALA A 80 0.90 -2.31 -1.60
CA ALA A 80 1.38 -3.34 -0.68
C ALA A 80 2.77 -3.02 -0.11
N GLU A 81 3.69 -2.49 -0.92
CA GLU A 81 5.01 -2.02 -0.47
C GLU A 81 4.86 -0.88 0.57
N LEU A 82 4.01 0.10 0.28
CA LEU A 82 3.74 1.23 1.16
C LEU A 82 3.19 0.77 2.51
N LEU A 83 2.19 -0.13 2.52
CA LEU A 83 1.64 -0.68 3.76
C LEU A 83 2.72 -1.37 4.59
N SER A 84 3.59 -2.16 3.96
CA SER A 84 4.73 -2.80 4.64
C SER A 84 5.67 -1.77 5.29
N GLU A 85 6.04 -0.70 4.59
CA GLU A 85 6.93 0.32 5.15
C GLU A 85 6.29 1.07 6.32
N ILE A 86 4.99 1.38 6.24
CA ILE A 86 4.28 1.98 7.36
C ILE A 86 4.31 1.01 8.54
N ILE A 87 3.95 -0.26 8.35
CA ILE A 87 3.91 -1.30 9.40
C ILE A 87 5.27 -1.44 10.10
N LYS A 88 6.39 -1.46 9.36
CA LYS A 88 7.74 -1.52 9.94
C LYS A 88 8.04 -0.35 10.88
N LYS A 89 7.48 0.82 10.57
CA LYS A 89 7.66 2.06 11.34
C LYS A 89 6.64 2.20 12.50
N MET A 90 5.58 1.40 12.52
CA MET A 90 4.58 1.38 13.60
C MET A 90 5.11 0.83 14.93
N ASN A 91 6.34 0.32 15.00
CA ASN A 91 6.96 -0.15 16.25
C ASN A 91 7.14 0.95 17.32
N THR A 92 6.73 2.20 17.03
CA THR A 92 6.67 3.29 18.01
C THR A 92 5.33 3.27 18.77
N PRO A 93 5.33 3.38 20.11
CA PRO A 93 4.10 3.27 20.91
C PRO A 93 2.99 4.28 20.56
N GLU A 94 3.32 5.49 20.09
CA GLU A 94 2.29 6.47 19.70
C GLU A 94 1.54 6.07 18.41
N ILE A 95 2.23 5.45 17.46
CA ILE A 95 1.65 5.09 16.15
C ILE A 95 0.94 3.75 16.24
N ALA A 96 1.50 2.77 16.97
CA ALA A 96 0.87 1.48 17.24
C ALA A 96 -0.52 1.62 17.87
N LYS A 97 -0.76 2.67 18.65
CA LYS A 97 -2.08 2.97 19.25
C LYS A 97 -3.10 3.52 18.26
N LYS A 98 -2.66 4.17 17.18
CA LYS A 98 -3.53 4.83 16.19
C LYS A 98 -3.96 3.90 15.07
N TYR A 99 -3.13 2.91 14.74
CA TYR A 99 -3.36 2.04 13.59
C TYR A 99 -3.26 0.57 13.98
N ASN A 100 -4.19 -0.24 13.47
CA ASN A 100 -4.18 -1.68 13.69
C ASN A 100 -3.14 -2.33 12.77
N GLN A 101 -1.93 -2.55 13.29
CA GLN A 101 -0.79 -3.11 12.56
C GLN A 101 -1.13 -4.48 11.94
N ILE A 102 -1.82 -5.35 12.70
CA ILE A 102 -2.19 -6.70 12.27
C ILE A 102 -3.17 -6.64 11.09
N GLU A 103 -4.20 -5.81 11.17
CA GLU A 103 -5.18 -5.69 10.08
C GLU A 103 -4.56 -5.06 8.83
N LEU A 104 -3.69 -4.05 8.97
CA LEU A 104 -2.94 -3.53 7.82
C LEU A 104 -2.07 -4.61 7.17
N ALA A 105 -1.43 -5.46 7.97
CA ALA A 105 -0.64 -6.57 7.46
C ALA A 105 -1.49 -7.58 6.68
N LYS A 106 -2.67 -7.95 7.21
CA LYS A 106 -3.64 -8.81 6.50
C LYS A 106 -4.06 -8.21 5.16
N LYS A 107 -4.34 -6.90 5.13
CA LYS A 107 -4.71 -6.20 3.89
C LYS A 107 -3.56 -6.17 2.89
N GLY A 108 -2.33 -5.95 3.33
CA GLY A 108 -1.15 -6.06 2.46
C GLY A 108 -0.99 -7.46 1.86
N VAL A 109 -1.17 -8.52 2.66
CA VAL A 109 -1.14 -9.91 2.17
C VAL A 109 -2.24 -10.18 1.15
N LEU A 110 -3.45 -9.67 1.38
CA LEU A 110 -4.58 -9.80 0.47
C LEU A 110 -4.28 -9.16 -0.91
N LEU A 111 -3.66 -7.97 -0.94
CA LEU A 111 -3.22 -7.34 -2.18
C LEU A 111 -2.23 -8.23 -2.95
N ILE A 112 -1.25 -8.80 -2.25
CA ILE A 112 -0.25 -9.66 -2.87
C ILE A 112 -0.88 -10.95 -3.41
N ASN A 113 -1.79 -11.56 -2.65
CA ASN A 113 -2.51 -12.75 -3.13
C ASN A 113 -3.30 -12.42 -4.40
N SER A 114 -4.05 -11.32 -4.42
CA SER A 114 -4.78 -10.90 -5.62
C SER A 114 -3.85 -10.64 -6.81
N LEU A 115 -2.66 -10.09 -6.59
CA LEU A 115 -1.67 -9.90 -7.66
C LEU A 115 -1.15 -11.23 -8.19
N ASN A 116 -0.88 -12.19 -7.32
CA ASN A 116 -0.41 -13.51 -7.74
C ASN A 116 -1.49 -14.30 -8.47
N ASP A 117 -2.76 -14.15 -8.08
CA ASP A 117 -3.90 -14.83 -8.73
C ASP A 117 -4.15 -14.27 -10.15
N LYS A 118 -3.95 -12.97 -10.35
CA LYS A 118 -4.14 -12.30 -11.64
C LYS A 118 -2.93 -12.41 -12.56
N SER A 119 -1.73 -12.46 -11.99
CA SER A 119 -0.48 -12.41 -12.75
C SER A 119 -0.08 -13.77 -13.26
N LYS A 120 0.36 -13.83 -14.51
CA LYS A 120 0.94 -15.04 -15.12
C LYS A 120 2.40 -15.26 -14.73
N THR A 121 3.00 -14.31 -14.03
CA THR A 121 4.44 -14.30 -13.74
C THR A 121 4.65 -14.37 -12.23
N TYR A 122 5.47 -15.33 -11.81
CA TYR A 122 5.94 -15.41 -10.44
C TYR A 122 6.88 -14.24 -10.10
N SER A 123 6.66 -13.62 -8.94
CA SER A 123 7.49 -12.51 -8.46
C SER A 123 8.11 -12.83 -7.10
N ILE A 124 9.43 -12.93 -7.06
CA ILE A 124 10.21 -13.12 -5.82
C ILE A 124 9.92 -11.98 -4.85
N LYS A 125 9.90 -10.74 -5.35
CA LYS A 125 9.62 -9.54 -4.56
C LYS A 125 8.26 -9.63 -3.84
N ARG A 126 7.22 -10.11 -4.54
CA ARG A 126 5.89 -10.31 -3.94
C ARG A 126 5.93 -11.34 -2.82
N MET A 127 6.69 -12.43 -2.99
CA MET A 127 6.81 -13.46 -1.95
C MET A 127 7.58 -12.97 -0.73
N GLU A 128 8.67 -12.23 -0.92
CA GLU A 128 9.41 -11.60 0.19
C GLU A 128 8.53 -10.62 0.95
N LEU A 129 7.79 -9.76 0.23
CA LEU A 129 6.88 -8.79 0.84
C LEU A 129 5.76 -9.50 1.62
N LYS A 130 5.18 -10.56 1.05
CA LYS A 130 4.16 -11.37 1.73
C LYS A 130 4.70 -11.98 3.01
N HIS A 131 5.90 -12.56 2.96
CA HIS A 131 6.55 -13.15 4.12
C HIS A 131 6.82 -12.12 5.23
N ILE A 132 7.27 -10.90 4.86
CA ILE A 132 7.45 -9.80 5.81
C ILE A 132 6.13 -9.47 6.51
N LEU A 133 5.04 -9.30 5.74
CA LEU A 133 3.73 -8.95 6.29
C LEU A 133 3.16 -10.06 7.17
N GLN A 134 3.33 -11.33 6.79
CA GLN A 134 2.86 -12.48 7.56
C GLN A 134 3.48 -12.54 8.97
N LYS A 135 4.74 -12.14 9.13
CA LYS A 135 5.39 -12.09 10.45
C LYS A 135 4.67 -11.19 11.45
N TYR A 136 4.00 -10.14 10.99
CA TYR A 136 3.22 -9.24 11.84
C TYR A 136 1.82 -9.76 12.17
N ILE A 137 1.34 -10.78 11.45
CA ILE A 137 0.04 -11.41 11.69
C ILE A 137 0.20 -12.55 12.70
N GLU A 138 1.35 -13.22 12.67
CA GLU A 138 1.69 -14.36 13.53
C GLU A 138 2.31 -13.96 14.88
N SER A 139 2.71 -12.68 15.02
CA SER A 139 3.28 -12.09 16.25
C SER A 139 2.22 -11.67 17.25
#